data_AF-A0A7V0T5J3-F1
#
_entry.id   AF-A0A7V0T5J3-F1
#
_cell.length_a   1.000
_cell.length_b   1.000
_cell.length_c   1.000
_cell.angle_alpha   90.00
_cell.angle_beta   90.00
_cell.angle_gamma   90.00
#
_symmetry.space_group_name_H-M   'P 1'
#
loop_
_entity.id
_entity.type
_entity.pdbx_description
1 polymer ?
#
loop_
_entity_poly.entity_id
_entity_poly.type
_entity_poly.pdbx_seq_one_letter_code
_entity_poly.pdbx_strand_id
1 'polypeptide(L)'
;MLPAILTLALAAITSFAPTAGAVTAPAGWDGGGPDDYGYIWLNSDDTEPGAPTYNWVDIKGIGEQVPNLGDDNVIGPFNVGFDFPYYWYTVNSFYVGSNGYIAFGDNSLNAHPFPPIPGTVRSNNTLAPMMSDLDPSPGGSPDGSVWVWTNANNDTCIIQYDSVRFWNTGGNNTFQIILSRPDSAITFQYKEQSGAPYNGWGDPGANQCGIENVSGNIGLNYLSGNQPPGQMYRPELAVRFIPPDSTNYEVNDVGIQNAMNDRNGGFFVVNGTPTGFWGIARNYGNQSVADYKAYVRVKRSSGAVVYFDSTMASTPEPGDTDSIVFPGEWTPTQNMTYIVEVFTRLTGDVFPANDTAKLECRVLTLPGVLSYDKGVADAFYYWNGEGGYGARFVPPVYPCSITSIRMMSQSASGVS
;
A
#
# COMPACT_ATOMS: atom_id res chain seq x y z
N MET A 1 -24.20 -37.50 33.62
CA MET A 1 -23.47 -36.34 33.06
C MET A 1 -22.99 -36.72 31.68
N LEU A 2 -23.72 -36.31 30.65
CA LEU A 2 -23.28 -36.44 29.25
C LEU A 2 -22.32 -35.29 28.92
N PRO A 3 -21.28 -35.51 28.09
CA PRO A 3 -20.48 -34.42 27.55
C PRO A 3 -21.28 -33.70 26.45
N ALA A 4 -21.36 -32.36 26.55
CA ALA A 4 -21.95 -31.53 25.51
C ALA A 4 -20.98 -31.48 24.32
N ILE A 5 -21.40 -32.04 23.19
CA ILE A 5 -20.74 -31.89 21.91
C ILE A 5 -21.10 -30.49 21.39
N LEU A 6 -20.12 -29.57 21.44
CA LEU A 6 -20.23 -28.28 20.79
C LEU A 6 -20.20 -28.51 19.28
N THR A 7 -21.37 -28.43 18.65
CA THR A 7 -21.51 -28.60 17.20
C THR A 7 -21.20 -27.25 16.57
N LEU A 8 -19.99 -27.09 16.03
CA LEU A 8 -19.63 -25.93 15.22
C LEU A 8 -20.39 -26.06 13.89
N ALA A 9 -21.40 -25.22 13.68
CA ALA A 9 -22.03 -25.10 12.38
C ALA A 9 -21.07 -24.34 11.45
N LEU A 10 -20.25 -25.10 10.71
CA LEU A 10 -19.49 -24.58 9.60
C LEU A 10 -20.49 -24.23 8.49
N ALA A 11 -20.91 -22.97 8.43
CA ALA A 11 -21.65 -22.48 7.28
C ALA A 11 -20.72 -22.58 6.07
N ALA A 12 -20.99 -23.53 5.19
CA ALA A 12 -20.32 -23.61 3.90
C ALA A 12 -20.61 -22.29 3.17
N ILE A 13 -19.59 -21.46 2.99
CA ILE A 13 -19.63 -20.36 2.04
C ILE A 13 -19.75 -21.04 0.68
N THR A 14 -20.97 -21.14 0.16
CA THR A 14 -21.20 -21.57 -1.21
C THR A 14 -20.57 -20.52 -2.10
N SER A 15 -19.52 -20.89 -2.83
CA SER A 15 -18.94 -20.09 -3.89
C SER A 15 -20.06 -19.67 -4.85
N PHE A 16 -20.41 -18.39 -4.87
CA PHE A 16 -21.16 -17.83 -5.97
C PHE A 16 -20.18 -17.70 -7.13
N ALA A 17 -20.26 -18.62 -8.08
CA ALA A 17 -19.66 -18.41 -9.39
C ALA A 17 -20.68 -17.64 -10.24
N PRO A 18 -20.53 -16.33 -10.49
CA PRO A 18 -21.24 -15.72 -11.59
C PRO A 18 -20.64 -16.25 -12.90
N THR A 19 -21.50 -16.68 -13.81
CA THR A 19 -21.13 -16.92 -15.21
C THR A 19 -20.53 -15.66 -15.81
N ALA A 20 -19.28 -15.76 -16.27
CA ALA A 20 -18.55 -14.71 -16.98
C ALA A 20 -19.34 -14.19 -18.17
N GLY A 21 -19.46 -12.87 -18.25
CA GLY A 21 -20.16 -12.14 -19.28
C GLY A 21 -19.82 -10.68 -19.09
N ALA A 22 -19.13 -10.10 -20.08
CA ALA A 22 -18.56 -8.76 -20.01
C ALA A 22 -19.57 -7.75 -19.47
N VAL A 23 -19.37 -7.27 -18.24
CA VAL A 23 -20.21 -6.23 -17.64
C VAL A 23 -19.65 -4.87 -18.01
N THR A 24 -19.93 -4.39 -19.23
CA THR A 24 -20.19 -2.95 -19.35
C THR A 24 -21.55 -2.74 -18.69
N ALA A 25 -21.66 -1.95 -17.62
CA ALA A 25 -22.96 -1.65 -17.00
C ALA A 25 -23.95 -1.22 -18.10
N PRO A 26 -24.98 -2.02 -18.41
CA PRO A 26 -26.00 -1.65 -19.38
C PRO A 26 -26.64 -0.31 -18.96
N ALA A 27 -27.04 0.50 -19.95
CA ALA A 27 -27.81 1.71 -19.66
C ALA A 27 -29.06 1.34 -18.83
N GLY A 28 -29.16 1.88 -17.61
CA GLY A 28 -30.27 1.64 -16.69
C GLY A 28 -29.95 0.82 -15.44
N TRP A 29 -28.68 0.62 -15.09
CA TRP A 29 -28.28 0.12 -13.77
C TRP A 29 -28.28 1.27 -12.75
N ASP A 30 -28.83 1.05 -11.56
CA ASP A 30 -28.88 2.03 -10.47
C ASP A 30 -27.52 2.22 -9.75
N GLY A 31 -26.52 1.38 -10.09
CA GLY A 31 -25.14 1.45 -9.61
C GLY A 31 -24.26 2.52 -10.27
N GLY A 32 -23.00 2.61 -9.83
CA GLY A 32 -22.03 3.60 -10.32
C GLY A 32 -20.86 3.01 -11.11
N GLY A 33 -20.15 3.91 -11.80
CA GLY A 33 -19.12 3.56 -12.79
C GLY A 33 -19.68 3.41 -14.22
N PRO A 34 -18.95 2.77 -15.14
CA PRO A 34 -17.59 2.29 -14.96
C PRO A 34 -16.57 3.42 -14.73
N ASP A 35 -15.50 3.15 -13.98
CA ASP A 35 -14.30 4.00 -14.01
C ASP A 35 -13.49 3.77 -15.30
N ASP A 36 -12.40 4.52 -15.52
CA ASP A 36 -11.60 4.43 -16.74
C ASP A 36 -11.00 3.02 -16.97
N TYR A 37 -10.75 2.26 -15.89
CA TYR A 37 -10.29 0.88 -16.01
C TYR A 37 -11.44 -0.08 -16.33
N GLY A 38 -12.63 0.21 -15.81
CA GLY A 38 -13.86 -0.55 -16.05
C GLY A 38 -14.50 -1.13 -14.78
N TYR A 39 -14.01 -0.78 -13.58
CA TYR A 39 -14.73 -1.17 -12.36
C TYR A 39 -16.09 -0.52 -12.34
N ILE A 40 -17.09 -1.24 -11.84
CA ILE A 40 -18.41 -0.70 -11.46
C ILE A 40 -18.66 -0.99 -9.98
N TRP A 41 -19.67 -0.34 -9.40
CA TRP A 41 -20.19 -0.76 -8.10
C TRP A 41 -21.71 -0.95 -8.14
N LEU A 42 -22.18 -1.91 -7.34
CA LEU A 42 -23.59 -2.12 -7.00
C LEU A 42 -23.73 -2.13 -5.48
N ASN A 43 -24.87 -1.72 -4.94
CA ASN A 43 -25.21 -1.82 -3.53
C ASN A 43 -26.39 -2.78 -3.30
N SER A 44 -26.70 -3.07 -2.04
CA SER A 44 -27.72 -4.05 -1.67
C SER A 44 -29.17 -3.64 -1.91
N ASP A 45 -29.44 -2.39 -2.30
CA ASP A 45 -30.76 -1.93 -2.75
C ASP A 45 -30.98 -2.18 -4.25
N ASP A 46 -29.90 -2.39 -5.00
CA ASP A 46 -29.93 -2.63 -6.44
C ASP A 46 -30.55 -4.02 -6.74
N THR A 47 -31.22 -4.15 -7.88
CA THR A 47 -31.94 -5.38 -8.29
C THR A 47 -31.25 -6.12 -9.42
N GLU A 48 -30.15 -5.56 -9.91
CA GLU A 48 -29.37 -6.02 -11.03
C GLU A 48 -28.57 -7.28 -10.68
N PRO A 49 -28.33 -8.18 -11.66
CA PRO A 49 -27.46 -9.32 -11.45
C PRO A 49 -26.07 -8.89 -10.95
N GLY A 50 -25.63 -9.44 -9.83
CA GLY A 50 -24.36 -9.08 -9.20
C GLY A 50 -24.50 -8.10 -8.03
N ALA A 51 -25.71 -7.56 -7.78
CA ALA A 51 -25.99 -6.78 -6.57
C ALA A 51 -25.69 -7.62 -5.33
N PRO A 52 -24.94 -7.08 -4.34
CA PRO A 52 -24.58 -7.83 -3.16
C PRO A 52 -25.79 -8.02 -2.24
N THR A 53 -25.85 -9.17 -1.57
CA THR A 53 -26.71 -9.33 -0.38
C THR A 53 -25.84 -9.13 0.85
N TYR A 54 -26.36 -8.37 1.83
CA TYR A 54 -25.71 -8.27 3.13
C TYR A 54 -25.60 -9.64 3.80
N ASN A 55 -24.38 -10.01 4.20
CA ASN A 55 -24.05 -11.27 4.84
C ASN A 55 -22.80 -11.07 5.71
N TRP A 56 -23.03 -10.64 6.96
CA TRP A 56 -21.96 -10.35 7.90
C TRP A 56 -21.14 -11.59 8.27
N VAL A 57 -19.82 -11.48 8.21
CA VAL A 57 -18.90 -12.55 8.63
C VAL A 57 -18.09 -12.06 9.83
N ASP A 58 -18.50 -12.40 11.05
CA ASP A 58 -17.79 -11.93 12.23
C ASP A 58 -16.41 -12.59 12.35
N ILE A 59 -15.35 -11.79 12.23
CA ILE A 59 -13.96 -12.23 12.37
C ILE A 59 -13.33 -11.86 13.71
N LYS A 60 -14.06 -11.14 14.59
CA LYS A 60 -13.56 -10.80 15.92
C LYS A 60 -13.33 -12.08 16.73
N GLY A 61 -12.09 -12.28 17.19
CA GLY A 61 -11.70 -13.46 17.96
C GLY A 61 -11.30 -14.70 17.14
N ILE A 62 -11.52 -14.71 15.82
CA ILE A 62 -10.94 -15.74 14.92
C ILE A 62 -9.84 -15.17 14.02
N GLY A 63 -9.87 -13.86 13.74
CA GLY A 63 -8.82 -13.12 13.04
C GLY A 63 -7.65 -12.74 13.93
N GLU A 64 -6.64 -12.16 13.32
CA GLU A 64 -5.56 -11.44 13.99
C GLU A 64 -6.05 -10.02 14.33
N GLN A 65 -5.95 -9.61 15.59
CA GLN A 65 -6.23 -8.23 15.98
C GLN A 65 -5.08 -7.34 15.51
N VAL A 66 -5.40 -6.21 14.87
CA VAL A 66 -4.41 -5.19 14.49
C VAL A 66 -3.86 -4.54 15.76
N PRO A 67 -2.56 -4.75 16.10
CA PRO A 67 -2.01 -4.25 17.34
C PRO A 67 -1.63 -2.77 17.22
N ASN A 68 -1.69 -2.04 18.34
CA ASN A 68 -1.22 -0.65 18.45
C ASN A 68 -1.84 0.34 17.45
N LEU A 69 -3.01 0.02 16.86
CA LEU A 69 -3.79 0.97 16.11
C LEU A 69 -4.41 1.97 17.10
N GLY A 70 -4.11 3.25 16.92
CA GLY A 70 -4.55 4.33 17.78
C GLY A 70 -5.12 5.48 16.96
N ASP A 71 -5.20 6.66 17.55
CA ASP A 71 -5.55 7.87 16.81
C ASP A 71 -4.45 8.21 15.78
N ASP A 72 -4.85 8.60 14.58
CA ASP A 72 -3.98 9.07 13.49
C ASP A 72 -2.69 8.24 13.28
N ASN A 73 -2.84 6.94 13.03
CA ASN A 73 -1.71 6.09 12.67
C ASN A 73 -2.05 5.00 11.64
N VAL A 74 -1.00 4.36 11.17
CA VAL A 74 -1.06 3.29 10.17
C VAL A 74 -0.26 2.10 10.67
N ILE A 75 -0.82 0.89 10.61
CA ILE A 75 -0.19 -0.35 11.04
C ILE A 75 -0.12 -1.33 9.87
N GLY A 76 0.98 -2.06 9.76
CA GLY A 76 1.17 -3.08 8.73
C GLY A 76 2.63 -3.15 8.25
N PRO A 77 2.88 -3.84 7.13
CA PRO A 77 1.87 -4.45 6.26
C PRO A 77 1.31 -5.76 6.84
N PHE A 78 0.03 -6.02 6.57
CA PHE A 78 -0.63 -7.32 6.77
C PHE A 78 -0.71 -8.05 5.43
N ASN A 79 -0.63 -9.39 5.45
CA ASN A 79 -0.75 -10.20 4.24
C ASN A 79 -2.22 -10.41 3.87
N VAL A 80 -2.56 -10.28 2.58
CA VAL A 80 -3.87 -10.70 2.04
C VAL A 80 -4.00 -12.23 2.10
N GLY A 81 -2.87 -12.94 1.97
CA GLY A 81 -2.78 -14.40 1.93
C GLY A 81 -2.89 -15.02 0.54
N PHE A 82 -3.12 -14.20 -0.49
CA PHE A 82 -3.09 -14.54 -1.90
C PHE A 82 -2.77 -13.30 -2.74
N ASP A 83 -2.38 -13.51 -4.01
CA ASP A 83 -2.28 -12.43 -4.97
C ASP A 83 -3.69 -12.05 -5.43
N PHE A 84 -4.15 -10.87 -5.03
CA PHE A 84 -5.44 -10.31 -5.37
C PHE A 84 -5.32 -9.41 -6.62
N PRO A 85 -6.04 -9.71 -7.71
CA PRO A 85 -6.10 -8.82 -8.86
C PRO A 85 -6.78 -7.51 -8.48
N TYR A 86 -6.10 -6.39 -8.70
CA TYR A 86 -6.62 -5.06 -8.43
C TYR A 86 -6.16 -4.11 -9.54
N TYR A 87 -7.13 -3.58 -10.29
CA TYR A 87 -6.84 -2.89 -11.55
C TYR A 87 -5.98 -3.79 -12.47
N TRP A 88 -4.95 -3.25 -13.13
CA TRP A 88 -4.08 -4.00 -14.06
C TRP A 88 -2.92 -4.74 -13.38
N TYR A 89 -2.87 -4.75 -12.04
CA TYR A 89 -1.80 -5.33 -11.26
C TYR A 89 -2.35 -6.24 -10.15
N THR A 90 -1.45 -6.85 -9.38
CA THR A 90 -1.80 -7.68 -8.24
C THR A 90 -1.25 -7.08 -6.95
N VAL A 91 -2.01 -7.21 -5.87
CA VAL A 91 -1.62 -6.82 -4.52
C VAL A 91 -1.71 -8.02 -3.59
N ASN A 92 -0.82 -8.11 -2.59
CA ASN A 92 -0.78 -9.24 -1.66
C ASN A 92 -0.54 -8.84 -0.20
N SER A 93 -0.40 -7.55 0.07
CA SER A 93 -0.29 -6.99 1.41
C SER A 93 -0.82 -5.57 1.47
N PHE A 94 -1.30 -5.15 2.64
CA PHE A 94 -1.92 -3.84 2.85
C PHE A 94 -1.54 -3.26 4.21
N TYR A 95 -1.62 -1.94 4.31
CA TYR A 95 -1.57 -1.21 5.57
C TYR A 95 -3.00 -0.86 6.01
N VAL A 96 -3.23 -0.88 7.33
CA VAL A 96 -4.50 -0.51 7.96
C VAL A 96 -4.33 0.88 8.56
N GLY A 97 -5.14 1.84 8.13
CA GLY A 97 -5.15 3.20 8.69
C GLY A 97 -6.24 3.36 9.73
N SER A 98 -5.93 3.99 10.87
CA SER A 98 -6.86 4.18 11.99
C SER A 98 -8.22 4.75 11.59
N ASN A 99 -8.21 5.61 10.58
CA ASN A 99 -9.34 6.33 10.03
C ASN A 99 -10.22 5.53 9.05
N GLY A 100 -10.29 4.20 9.16
CA GLY A 100 -11.32 3.40 8.48
C GLY A 100 -11.05 3.05 7.01
N TYR A 101 -9.78 2.91 6.64
CA TYR A 101 -9.33 2.53 5.29
C TYR A 101 -8.21 1.49 5.34
N ILE A 102 -7.93 0.88 4.18
CA ILE A 102 -6.66 0.19 3.93
C ILE A 102 -6.00 0.75 2.67
N ALA A 103 -4.69 0.62 2.57
CA ALA A 103 -3.94 0.98 1.36
C ALA A 103 -2.91 -0.11 1.00
N PHE A 104 -2.83 -0.48 -0.28
CA PHE A 104 -1.87 -1.47 -0.74
C PHE A 104 -0.52 -0.82 -1.09
N GLY A 105 0.53 -1.21 -0.37
CA GLY A 105 1.90 -0.71 -0.62
C GLY A 105 2.17 0.74 -0.20
N ASP A 106 1.16 1.52 0.19
CA ASP A 106 1.28 2.88 0.69
C ASP A 106 1.01 2.94 2.21
N ASN A 107 2.00 3.36 2.99
CA ASN A 107 1.91 3.47 4.45
C ASN A 107 1.66 4.91 4.94
N SER A 108 1.26 5.82 4.05
CA SER A 108 0.94 7.20 4.43
C SER A 108 -0.35 7.25 5.23
N LEU A 109 -0.36 8.11 6.24
CA LEU A 109 -1.56 8.41 7.01
C LEU A 109 -2.48 9.34 6.21
N ASN A 110 -3.74 8.95 6.06
CA ASN A 110 -4.85 9.85 5.78
C ASN A 110 -5.49 10.26 7.10
N ALA A 111 -5.39 11.55 7.40
CA ALA A 111 -6.00 12.20 8.56
C ALA A 111 -6.93 13.31 8.09
N HIS A 112 -7.87 13.72 8.95
CA HIS A 112 -8.82 14.77 8.62
C HIS A 112 -8.11 16.12 8.30
N PRO A 113 -8.50 16.85 7.23
CA PRO A 113 -9.58 16.55 6.28
C PRO A 113 -9.16 15.51 5.22
N PHE A 114 -10.10 14.64 4.87
CA PHE A 114 -9.82 13.53 3.96
C PHE A 114 -9.83 13.97 2.48
N PRO A 115 -8.81 13.60 1.69
CA PRO A 115 -8.79 13.89 0.27
C PRO A 115 -9.88 13.08 -0.46
N PRO A 116 -10.44 13.59 -1.58
CA PRO A 116 -11.43 12.85 -2.35
C PRO A 116 -10.86 11.52 -2.89
N ILE A 117 -11.72 10.51 -3.02
CA ILE A 117 -11.40 9.27 -3.73
C ILE A 117 -12.23 9.20 -5.02
N PRO A 118 -11.63 9.08 -6.21
CA PRO A 118 -10.19 9.05 -6.45
C PRO A 118 -9.50 10.41 -6.24
N GLY A 119 -8.23 10.40 -5.83
CA GLY A 119 -7.39 11.58 -5.74
C GLY A 119 -5.90 11.28 -5.59
N THR A 120 -5.03 12.12 -6.18
CA THR A 120 -3.56 11.90 -6.18
C THR A 120 -2.86 12.23 -4.86
N VAL A 121 -3.62 12.55 -3.80
CA VAL A 121 -3.06 12.82 -2.48
C VAL A 121 -2.93 11.49 -1.76
N ARG A 122 -1.71 11.16 -1.32
CA ARG A 122 -1.43 9.91 -0.61
C ARG A 122 -2.18 9.83 0.73
N SER A 123 -2.61 8.65 1.18
CA SER A 123 -2.30 7.33 0.60
C SER A 123 -3.09 7.01 -0.68
N ASN A 124 -2.41 6.45 -1.68
CA ASN A 124 -3.06 5.87 -2.86
C ASN A 124 -3.14 4.35 -2.79
N ASN A 125 -3.75 3.73 -3.81
CA ASN A 125 -4.02 2.29 -3.81
C ASN A 125 -4.98 1.89 -2.68
N THR A 126 -5.99 2.73 -2.46
CA THR A 126 -6.79 2.77 -1.23
C THR A 126 -8.14 2.08 -1.43
N LEU A 127 -8.56 1.32 -0.41
CA LEU A 127 -9.94 0.89 -0.20
C LEU A 127 -10.49 1.57 1.05
N ALA A 128 -11.50 2.40 0.88
CA ALA A 128 -12.10 3.19 1.94
C ALA A 128 -13.58 2.84 2.07
N PRO A 129 -13.96 1.87 2.94
CA PRO A 129 -15.37 1.64 3.26
C PRO A 129 -15.98 2.81 4.04
N MET A 130 -15.20 3.45 4.91
CA MET A 130 -15.59 4.63 5.67
C MET A 130 -14.32 5.34 6.13
N MET A 131 -13.61 5.96 5.18
CA MET A 131 -12.45 6.78 5.55
C MET A 131 -12.97 8.04 6.24
N SER A 132 -12.82 8.14 7.56
CA SER A 132 -13.39 9.19 8.40
C SER A 132 -12.57 9.35 9.67
N ASP A 133 -12.76 10.46 10.40
CA ASP A 133 -12.01 10.76 11.62
C ASP A 133 -12.44 9.80 12.76
N LEU A 134 -11.70 8.69 12.92
CA LEU A 134 -12.00 7.59 13.82
C LEU A 134 -10.87 7.40 14.83
N ASP A 135 -11.22 7.07 16.06
CA ASP A 135 -10.23 6.80 17.12
C ASP A 135 -10.36 5.34 17.62
N PRO A 136 -9.62 4.38 17.03
CA PRO A 136 -9.60 3.00 17.48
C PRO A 136 -8.76 2.77 18.75
N SER A 137 -8.15 3.82 19.32
CA SER A 137 -7.35 3.67 20.53
C SER A 137 -8.22 3.20 21.72
N PRO A 138 -7.62 2.58 22.75
CA PRO A 138 -8.34 2.21 23.97
C PRO A 138 -9.02 3.41 24.68
N GLY A 139 -8.54 4.64 24.43
CA GLY A 139 -9.12 5.87 24.97
C GLY A 139 -10.38 6.32 24.21
N GLY A 140 -10.32 6.33 22.87
CA GLY A 140 -11.46 6.72 22.02
C GLY A 140 -12.54 5.64 21.93
N SER A 141 -12.11 4.40 21.74
CA SER A 141 -12.97 3.23 21.56
C SER A 141 -12.62 2.10 22.54
N PRO A 142 -13.03 2.17 23.83
CA PRO A 142 -12.70 1.16 24.84
C PRO A 142 -13.14 -0.26 24.50
N ASP A 143 -14.23 -0.39 23.72
CA ASP A 143 -14.77 -1.68 23.26
C ASP A 143 -14.43 -1.97 21.78
N GLY A 144 -13.72 -1.03 21.13
CA GLY A 144 -13.41 -1.05 19.71
C GLY A 144 -12.16 -1.86 19.40
N SER A 145 -12.13 -2.44 18.20
CA SER A 145 -10.97 -3.21 17.73
C SER A 145 -11.01 -3.40 16.22
N VAL A 146 -9.85 -3.57 15.60
CA VAL A 146 -9.71 -3.87 14.18
C VAL A 146 -9.09 -5.24 14.00
N TRP A 147 -9.61 -6.04 13.08
CA TRP A 147 -9.24 -7.45 12.87
C TRP A 147 -8.97 -7.73 11.40
N VAL A 148 -8.03 -8.63 11.13
CA VAL A 148 -7.72 -9.15 9.81
C VAL A 148 -7.84 -10.67 9.84
N TRP A 149 -8.46 -11.25 8.82
CA TRP A 149 -8.56 -12.70 8.70
C TRP A 149 -8.56 -13.15 7.24
N THR A 150 -7.78 -14.17 6.92
CA THR A 150 -7.82 -14.87 5.63
C THR A 150 -8.28 -16.30 5.85
N ASN A 151 -9.19 -16.78 5.01
CA ASN A 151 -9.70 -18.14 5.13
C ASN A 151 -8.64 -19.19 4.76
N ALA A 152 -8.85 -20.43 5.21
CA ALA A 152 -7.90 -21.53 4.98
C ALA A 152 -7.70 -21.89 3.49
N ASN A 153 -8.64 -21.51 2.62
CA ASN A 153 -8.53 -21.73 1.18
C ASN A 153 -7.72 -20.63 0.46
N ASN A 154 -7.31 -19.57 1.15
CA ASN A 154 -6.65 -18.40 0.58
C ASN A 154 -7.39 -17.83 -0.63
N ASP A 155 -8.71 -17.67 -0.48
CA ASP A 155 -9.59 -17.08 -1.48
C ASP A 155 -10.42 -15.90 -0.95
N THR A 156 -10.44 -15.70 0.38
CA THR A 156 -11.19 -14.63 1.03
C THR A 156 -10.33 -13.99 2.12
N CYS A 157 -10.16 -12.67 2.05
CA CYS A 157 -9.52 -11.86 3.10
C CYS A 157 -10.52 -10.82 3.60
N ILE A 158 -10.66 -10.68 4.92
CA ILE A 158 -11.61 -9.78 5.59
C ILE A 158 -10.84 -8.87 6.54
N ILE A 159 -11.15 -7.57 6.47
CA ILE A 159 -10.72 -6.56 7.43
C ILE A 159 -11.98 -6.04 8.11
N GLN A 160 -12.06 -6.13 9.44
CA GLN A 160 -13.22 -5.71 10.23
C GLN A 160 -12.83 -4.60 11.19
N TYR A 161 -13.49 -3.45 11.07
CA TYR A 161 -13.54 -2.44 12.12
C TYR A 161 -14.77 -2.75 12.97
N ASP A 162 -14.58 -2.99 14.26
CA ASP A 162 -15.63 -3.36 15.19
C ASP A 162 -15.72 -2.34 16.33
N SER A 163 -16.89 -1.74 16.51
CA SER A 163 -17.17 -0.79 17.60
C SER A 163 -16.23 0.42 17.66
N VAL A 164 -15.74 0.89 16.50
CA VAL A 164 -14.81 2.04 16.42
C VAL A 164 -15.59 3.36 16.36
N ARG A 165 -15.29 4.27 17.27
CA ARG A 165 -15.98 5.55 17.43
C ARG A 165 -15.34 6.63 16.57
N PHE A 166 -16.11 7.65 16.24
CA PHE A 166 -15.56 8.89 15.70
C PHE A 166 -14.70 9.59 16.75
N TRP A 167 -13.62 10.19 16.30
CA TRP A 167 -12.77 11.00 17.13
C TRP A 167 -13.58 12.14 17.77
N ASN A 168 -13.55 12.22 19.10
CA ASN A 168 -14.16 13.28 19.91
C ASN A 168 -15.69 13.45 19.83
N THR A 169 -16.40 12.73 18.97
CA THR A 169 -17.88 12.77 18.85
C THR A 169 -18.57 11.45 19.19
N GLY A 170 -17.83 10.35 19.34
CA GLY A 170 -18.36 9.06 19.81
C GLY A 170 -19.09 8.27 18.72
N GLY A 171 -20.21 7.63 19.08
CA GLY A 171 -20.95 6.74 18.17
C GLY A 171 -20.37 5.33 18.09
N ASN A 172 -20.70 4.62 17.00
CA ASN A 172 -20.24 3.27 16.72
C ASN A 172 -20.20 3.06 15.21
N ASN A 173 -19.04 2.66 14.69
CA ASN A 173 -18.87 2.25 13.31
C ASN A 173 -18.33 0.82 13.30
N THR A 174 -19.16 -0.09 12.77
CA THR A 174 -18.83 -1.51 12.60
C THR A 174 -19.04 -1.90 11.15
N PHE A 175 -17.94 -2.11 10.43
CA PHE A 175 -17.92 -2.36 8.99
C PHE A 175 -16.77 -3.27 8.57
N GLN A 176 -16.85 -3.79 7.35
CA GLN A 176 -15.88 -4.74 6.80
C GLN A 176 -15.47 -4.39 5.38
N ILE A 177 -14.24 -4.75 5.05
CA ILE A 177 -13.71 -4.88 3.68
C ILE A 177 -13.50 -6.37 3.42
N ILE A 178 -14.04 -6.87 2.31
CA ILE A 178 -13.93 -8.27 1.90
C ILE A 178 -13.29 -8.31 0.52
N LEU A 179 -12.14 -8.96 0.42
CA LEU A 179 -11.44 -9.25 -0.84
C LEU A 179 -11.74 -10.70 -1.23
N SER A 180 -12.30 -10.89 -2.42
CA SER A 180 -12.69 -12.18 -2.96
C SER A 180 -11.82 -12.52 -4.16
N ARG A 181 -10.95 -13.52 -4.02
CA ARG A 181 -10.05 -13.99 -5.10
C ARG A 181 -10.79 -14.61 -6.30
N PRO A 182 -11.86 -15.41 -6.13
CA PRO A 182 -12.48 -16.12 -7.26
C PRO A 182 -13.04 -15.21 -8.36
N ASP A 183 -13.47 -14.01 -8.00
CA ASP A 183 -14.10 -13.04 -8.89
C ASP A 183 -13.45 -11.65 -8.83
N SER A 184 -12.35 -11.52 -8.09
CA SER A 184 -11.59 -10.27 -7.88
C SER A 184 -12.44 -9.11 -7.33
N ALA A 185 -13.61 -9.43 -6.73
CA ALA A 185 -14.53 -8.42 -6.23
C ALA A 185 -14.10 -7.90 -4.85
N ILE A 186 -14.46 -6.65 -4.58
CA ILE A 186 -14.27 -6.00 -3.29
C ILE A 186 -15.66 -5.70 -2.74
N THR A 187 -15.95 -6.09 -1.50
CA THR A 187 -17.23 -5.79 -0.87
C THR A 187 -17.02 -5.04 0.44
N PHE A 188 -17.73 -3.92 0.59
CA PHE A 188 -17.89 -3.21 1.85
C PHE A 188 -19.23 -3.63 2.48
N GLN A 189 -19.23 -3.91 3.78
CA GLN A 189 -20.47 -4.21 4.53
C GLN A 189 -20.53 -3.40 5.80
N TYR A 190 -21.73 -2.95 6.18
CA TYR A 190 -21.96 -2.11 7.34
C TYR A 190 -22.96 -2.79 8.27
N LYS A 191 -22.50 -3.21 9.45
CA LYS A 191 -23.35 -3.80 10.49
C LYS A 191 -24.00 -2.73 11.35
N GLU A 192 -23.24 -1.70 11.70
CA GLU A 192 -23.73 -0.61 12.52
C GLU A 192 -23.03 0.69 12.14
N GLN A 193 -23.82 1.76 12.07
CA GLN A 193 -23.34 3.13 12.00
C GLN A 193 -24.21 3.97 12.92
N SER A 194 -23.59 4.63 13.91
CA SER A 194 -24.24 5.63 14.74
C SER A 194 -23.27 6.78 15.06
N GLY A 195 -23.83 7.95 15.34
CA GLY A 195 -23.05 9.18 15.50
C GLY A 195 -22.69 9.83 14.15
N ALA A 196 -21.81 10.82 14.20
CA ALA A 196 -21.35 11.56 13.04
C ALA A 196 -19.89 12.01 13.24
N PRO A 197 -19.11 12.19 12.17
CA PRO A 197 -17.76 12.73 12.26
C PRO A 197 -17.76 14.14 12.83
N TYR A 198 -16.59 14.60 13.25
CA TYR A 198 -16.36 16.00 13.60
C TYR A 198 -16.83 16.93 12.45
N ASN A 199 -17.50 18.04 12.77
CA ASN A 199 -18.23 18.92 11.83
C ASN A 199 -19.43 18.31 11.06
N GLY A 200 -19.74 17.02 11.27
CA GLY A 200 -20.88 16.33 10.67
C GLY A 200 -20.70 16.00 9.19
N TRP A 201 -21.67 15.27 8.64
CA TRP A 201 -21.60 14.71 7.29
C TRP A 201 -21.67 15.72 6.13
N GLY A 202 -21.91 17.00 6.41
CA GLY A 202 -22.07 18.01 5.36
C GLY A 202 -20.77 18.45 4.71
N ASP A 203 -19.62 18.19 5.37
CA ASP A 203 -18.30 18.50 4.84
C ASP A 203 -17.80 17.32 3.97
N PRO A 204 -17.49 17.52 2.68
CA PRO A 204 -16.95 16.45 1.84
C PRO A 204 -15.58 15.93 2.32
N GLY A 205 -14.85 16.70 3.14
CA GLY A 205 -13.62 16.26 3.79
C GLY A 205 -13.83 15.51 5.10
N ALA A 206 -15.08 15.33 5.57
CA ALA A 206 -15.37 14.60 6.80
C ALA A 206 -15.26 13.08 6.62
N ASN A 207 -15.63 12.57 5.44
CA ASN A 207 -15.48 11.17 5.09
C ASN A 207 -15.43 10.93 3.59
N GLN A 208 -14.87 9.77 3.23
CA GLN A 208 -14.83 9.23 1.88
C GLN A 208 -15.17 7.74 1.89
N CYS A 209 -15.92 7.31 0.86
CA CYS A 209 -16.15 5.91 0.53
C CYS A 209 -15.81 5.66 -0.93
N GLY A 210 -14.95 4.69 -1.19
CA GLY A 210 -14.56 4.35 -2.55
C GLY A 210 -13.33 3.46 -2.66
N ILE A 211 -12.90 3.25 -3.90
CA ILE A 211 -11.68 2.53 -4.25
C ILE A 211 -10.87 3.36 -5.25
N GLU A 212 -9.55 3.27 -5.21
CA GLU A 212 -8.67 3.87 -6.21
C GLU A 212 -7.38 3.08 -6.44
N ASN A 213 -6.81 3.26 -7.62
CA ASN A 213 -5.58 2.59 -8.03
C ASN A 213 -4.31 3.20 -7.40
N VAL A 214 -3.16 2.64 -7.77
CA VAL A 214 -1.83 3.00 -7.25
C VAL A 214 -1.45 4.46 -7.46
N SER A 215 -2.02 5.15 -8.45
CA SER A 215 -1.76 6.56 -8.73
C SER A 215 -2.79 7.51 -8.13
N GLY A 216 -3.93 7.00 -7.66
CA GLY A 216 -5.08 7.79 -7.23
C GLY A 216 -5.81 8.50 -8.38
N ASN A 217 -5.46 8.25 -9.64
CA ASN A 217 -6.11 8.90 -10.79
C ASN A 217 -7.35 8.15 -11.28
N ILE A 218 -7.43 6.83 -11.01
CA ILE A 218 -8.55 6.00 -11.44
C ILE A 218 -9.15 5.37 -10.20
N GLY A 219 -10.47 5.47 -10.09
CA GLY A 219 -11.19 5.01 -8.93
C GLY A 219 -12.68 5.23 -9.07
N LEU A 220 -13.41 4.67 -8.11
CA LEU A 220 -14.83 4.89 -7.95
C LEU A 220 -15.09 5.55 -6.60
N ASN A 221 -15.71 6.73 -6.64
CA ASN A 221 -16.35 7.31 -5.48
C ASN A 221 -17.73 6.67 -5.30
N TYR A 222 -18.01 6.19 -4.10
CA TYR A 222 -19.36 5.88 -3.66
C TYR A 222 -19.93 7.08 -2.90
N LEU A 223 -19.27 7.55 -1.85
CA LEU A 223 -19.81 8.61 -0.99
C LEU A 223 -18.72 9.60 -0.58
N SER A 224 -19.01 10.91 -0.70
CA SER A 224 -18.18 11.99 -0.13
C SER A 224 -19.04 12.84 0.81
N GLY A 225 -18.69 12.94 2.09
CA GLY A 225 -19.60 13.57 3.05
C GLY A 225 -20.92 12.80 3.12
N ASN A 226 -22.01 13.51 2.83
CA ASN A 226 -23.37 12.98 2.67
C ASN A 226 -23.89 12.99 1.22
N GLN A 227 -22.99 13.04 0.24
CA GLN A 227 -23.37 13.11 -1.18
C GLN A 227 -22.93 11.85 -1.94
N PRO A 228 -23.87 11.18 -2.65
CA PRO A 228 -25.31 11.46 -2.69
C PRO A 228 -26.04 10.95 -1.43
N PRO A 229 -27.13 11.59 -0.96
CA PRO A 229 -27.77 11.25 0.31
C PRO A 229 -28.32 9.81 0.41
N GLY A 230 -28.72 9.22 -0.72
CA GLY A 230 -29.22 7.84 -0.78
C GLY A 230 -28.17 6.76 -0.48
N GLN A 231 -26.90 7.14 -0.49
CA GLN A 231 -25.77 6.22 -0.31
C GLN A 231 -25.16 6.29 1.10
N MET A 232 -25.80 7.03 2.02
CA MET A 232 -25.34 7.09 3.41
C MET A 232 -25.25 5.71 4.04
N TYR A 233 -24.19 5.52 4.82
CA TYR A 233 -23.95 4.32 5.60
C TYR A 233 -25.14 4.02 6.52
N ARG A 234 -25.56 2.76 6.55
CA ARG A 234 -26.65 2.28 7.40
C ARG A 234 -26.47 0.78 7.70
N PRO A 235 -27.11 0.26 8.77
CA PRO A 235 -27.13 -1.16 9.03
C PRO A 235 -27.61 -1.95 7.80
N GLU A 236 -27.01 -3.11 7.58
CA GLU A 236 -27.35 -4.06 6.50
C GLU A 236 -27.09 -3.54 5.08
N LEU A 237 -26.35 -2.42 4.93
CA LEU A 237 -25.83 -2.01 3.62
C LEU A 237 -24.65 -2.90 3.22
N ALA A 238 -24.66 -3.35 1.96
CA ALA A 238 -23.48 -3.89 1.29
C ALA A 238 -23.21 -3.12 -0.01
N VAL A 239 -21.96 -2.83 -0.32
CA VAL A 239 -21.51 -2.20 -1.57
C VAL A 239 -20.42 -3.07 -2.16
N ARG A 240 -20.58 -3.48 -3.43
CA ARG A 240 -19.70 -4.41 -4.11
C ARG A 240 -19.12 -3.77 -5.36
N PHE A 241 -17.81 -3.68 -5.39
CA PHE A 241 -17.03 -3.24 -6.55
C PHE A 241 -16.65 -4.46 -7.37
N ILE A 242 -16.99 -4.40 -8.66
CA ILE A 242 -16.87 -5.51 -9.59
C ILE A 242 -15.87 -5.08 -10.66
N PRO A 243 -14.74 -5.79 -10.82
CA PRO A 243 -13.80 -5.51 -11.91
C PRO A 243 -14.41 -5.87 -13.26
N PRO A 244 -13.92 -5.28 -14.36
CA PRO A 244 -14.32 -5.69 -15.69
C PRO A 244 -13.72 -7.06 -16.04
N ASP A 245 -14.45 -7.88 -16.80
CA ASP A 245 -13.91 -9.15 -17.36
C ASP A 245 -12.70 -8.92 -18.27
N SER A 246 -12.66 -7.75 -18.91
CA SER A 246 -11.56 -7.28 -19.77
C SER A 246 -11.59 -5.76 -19.85
N THR A 247 -10.43 -5.13 -20.00
CA THR A 247 -10.32 -3.69 -20.20
C THR A 247 -9.61 -3.35 -21.51
N ASN A 248 -9.95 -2.20 -22.10
CA ASN A 248 -9.18 -1.56 -23.16
C ASN A 248 -8.31 -0.41 -22.62
N TYR A 249 -8.26 -0.23 -21.30
CA TYR A 249 -7.45 0.81 -20.68
C TYR A 249 -5.97 0.47 -20.84
N GLU A 250 -5.23 1.33 -21.55
CA GLU A 250 -3.81 1.13 -21.83
C GLU A 250 -2.95 1.82 -20.77
N VAL A 251 -2.07 1.05 -20.15
CA VAL A 251 -1.15 1.48 -19.10
C VAL A 251 0.27 1.23 -19.59
N ASN A 252 0.96 2.32 -19.91
CA ASN A 252 2.40 2.33 -20.11
C ASN A 252 3.03 2.71 -18.77
N ASP A 253 3.79 1.81 -18.15
CA ASP A 253 4.45 2.06 -16.87
C ASP A 253 5.69 1.15 -16.77
N VAL A 254 6.86 1.75 -16.74
CA VAL A 254 8.12 1.05 -16.49
C VAL A 254 8.91 1.77 -15.42
N GLY A 255 9.08 1.10 -14.28
CA GLY A 255 9.77 1.62 -13.11
C GLY A 255 11.05 0.87 -12.78
N ILE A 256 11.73 1.30 -11.72
CA ILE A 256 12.88 0.61 -11.16
C ILE A 256 12.43 -0.21 -9.95
N GLN A 257 12.54 -1.54 -10.06
CA GLN A 257 12.28 -2.44 -8.95
C GLN A 257 13.38 -2.29 -7.88
N ASN A 258 14.64 -2.41 -8.31
CA ASN A 258 15.77 -2.19 -7.42
C ASN A 258 17.04 -1.78 -8.16
N ALA A 259 17.99 -1.16 -7.47
CA ALA A 259 19.29 -0.80 -8.02
C ALA A 259 20.40 -0.98 -7.00
N MET A 260 21.60 -1.34 -7.45
CA MET A 260 22.83 -1.55 -6.65
C MET A 260 22.76 -2.58 -5.50
N ASN A 261 21.58 -2.91 -4.99
CA ASN A 261 21.27 -3.94 -4.01
C ASN A 261 19.79 -4.34 -4.11
N ASP A 262 19.36 -5.28 -3.29
CA ASP A 262 18.03 -5.89 -3.25
C ASP A 262 16.96 -5.03 -2.57
N ARG A 263 17.32 -3.89 -1.97
CA ARG A 263 16.43 -3.10 -1.09
C ARG A 263 16.40 -1.61 -1.38
N ASN A 264 17.06 -1.16 -2.45
CA ASN A 264 17.33 0.25 -2.70
C ASN A 264 17.97 0.97 -1.50
N GLY A 265 18.70 0.22 -0.68
CA GLY A 265 19.33 0.71 0.55
C GLY A 265 20.67 1.39 0.29
N GLY A 266 21.29 1.87 1.36
CA GLY A 266 22.64 2.41 1.30
C GLY A 266 23.68 1.38 0.85
N PHE A 267 24.74 1.85 0.20
CA PHE A 267 25.91 1.04 -0.14
C PHE A 267 27.22 1.83 -0.05
N PHE A 268 28.35 1.13 -0.14
CA PHE A 268 29.68 1.69 0.02
C PHE A 268 30.49 1.57 -1.27
N VAL A 269 31.34 2.57 -1.51
CA VAL A 269 32.29 2.60 -2.64
C VAL A 269 33.66 3.02 -2.13
N VAL A 270 34.73 2.43 -2.69
CA VAL A 270 36.10 2.79 -2.35
C VAL A 270 36.57 3.99 -3.18
N ASN A 271 37.08 5.02 -2.53
CA ASN A 271 37.66 6.21 -3.17
C ASN A 271 38.77 5.81 -4.15
N GLY A 272 38.73 6.39 -5.35
CA GLY A 272 39.70 6.13 -6.42
C GLY A 272 39.47 4.83 -7.19
N THR A 273 38.40 4.07 -6.88
CA THR A 273 38.06 2.83 -7.58
C THR A 273 36.95 3.09 -8.61
N PRO A 274 37.15 2.76 -9.90
CA PRO A 274 36.07 2.80 -10.89
C PRO A 274 34.88 1.96 -10.44
N THR A 275 33.68 2.53 -10.53
CA THR A 275 32.43 1.93 -10.07
C THR A 275 31.39 1.99 -11.17
N GLY A 276 30.98 0.82 -11.66
CA GLY A 276 29.82 0.69 -12.54
C GLY A 276 28.50 0.71 -11.78
N PHE A 277 27.42 1.01 -12.48
CA PHE A 277 26.06 1.05 -11.91
C PHE A 277 25.15 0.07 -12.63
N TRP A 278 24.15 -0.42 -11.89
CA TRP A 278 23.12 -1.30 -12.44
C TRP A 278 21.78 -1.11 -11.72
N GLY A 279 20.72 -1.52 -12.40
CA GLY A 279 19.35 -1.58 -11.90
C GLY A 279 18.62 -2.81 -12.41
N ILE A 280 17.45 -3.09 -11.84
CA ILE A 280 16.45 -4.00 -12.36
C ILE A 280 15.22 -3.14 -12.63
N ALA A 281 14.86 -3.03 -13.90
CA ALA A 281 13.60 -2.40 -14.30
C ALA A 281 12.51 -3.44 -14.40
N ARG A 282 11.28 -2.98 -14.25
CA ARG A 282 10.08 -3.82 -14.39
C ARG A 282 9.02 -3.08 -15.18
N ASN A 283 8.34 -3.81 -16.07
CA ASN A 283 7.11 -3.33 -16.69
C ASN A 283 5.95 -3.52 -15.70
N TYR A 284 5.46 -2.42 -15.14
CA TYR A 284 4.30 -2.38 -14.23
C TYR A 284 2.99 -2.09 -14.97
N GLY A 285 3.07 -1.76 -16.25
CA GLY A 285 1.93 -1.50 -17.10
C GLY A 285 1.24 -2.77 -17.59
N ASN A 286 0.30 -2.59 -18.51
CA ASN A 286 -0.37 -3.67 -19.23
C ASN A 286 -0.10 -3.63 -20.75
N GLN A 287 0.81 -2.75 -21.18
CA GLN A 287 1.26 -2.63 -22.56
C GLN A 287 2.66 -3.21 -22.74
N SER A 288 2.93 -3.67 -23.97
CA SER A 288 4.27 -4.08 -24.35
C SER A 288 5.18 -2.87 -24.53
N VAL A 289 6.37 -2.90 -23.93
CA VAL A 289 7.36 -1.80 -24.00
C VAL A 289 8.67 -2.32 -24.56
N ALA A 290 8.83 -2.19 -25.88
CA ALA A 290 9.98 -2.70 -26.63
C ALA A 290 11.31 -2.09 -26.17
N ASP A 291 11.34 -0.76 -26.01
CA ASP A 291 12.52 -0.06 -25.52
C ASP A 291 12.16 1.24 -24.78
N TYR A 292 13.07 1.65 -23.92
CA TYR A 292 13.04 2.93 -23.21
C TYR A 292 14.45 3.31 -22.79
N LYS A 293 14.60 4.56 -22.34
CA LYS A 293 15.89 5.06 -21.88
C LYS A 293 15.98 4.98 -20.36
N ALA A 294 17.05 4.37 -19.87
CA ALA A 294 17.40 4.35 -18.47
C ALA A 294 18.58 5.29 -18.20
N TYR A 295 18.64 5.80 -16.98
CA TYR A 295 19.64 6.77 -16.55
C TYR A 295 20.15 6.41 -15.16
N VAL A 296 21.41 6.76 -14.93
CA VAL A 296 21.96 6.85 -13.59
C VAL A 296 22.55 8.24 -13.39
N ARG A 297 22.35 8.81 -12.19
CA ARG A 297 23.06 10.02 -11.78
C ARG A 297 23.54 9.91 -10.35
N VAL A 298 24.75 10.40 -10.12
CA VAL A 298 25.33 10.55 -8.78
C VAL A 298 25.32 12.02 -8.42
N LYS A 299 24.74 12.36 -7.28
CA LYS A 299 24.60 13.73 -6.79
C LYS A 299 25.28 13.89 -5.44
N ARG A 300 25.81 15.08 -5.18
CA ARG A 300 26.10 15.53 -3.81
C ARG A 300 24.80 15.81 -3.05
N SER A 301 24.88 15.89 -1.73
CA SER A 301 23.75 16.34 -0.88
C SER A 301 23.25 17.74 -1.24
N SER A 302 24.11 18.58 -1.84
CA SER A 302 23.74 19.89 -2.37
C SER A 302 22.89 19.83 -3.66
N GLY A 303 22.67 18.65 -4.23
CA GLY A 303 21.97 18.44 -5.51
C GLY A 303 22.87 18.48 -6.75
N ALA A 304 24.15 18.86 -6.62
CA ALA A 304 25.08 18.92 -7.75
C ALA A 304 25.37 17.51 -8.30
N VAL A 305 25.10 17.30 -9.59
CA VAL A 305 25.39 16.05 -10.32
C VAL A 305 26.90 15.98 -10.58
N VAL A 306 27.54 14.88 -10.16
CA VAL A 306 28.99 14.62 -10.34
C VAL A 306 29.27 13.48 -11.31
N TYR A 307 28.26 12.69 -11.64
CA TYR A 307 28.31 11.65 -12.65
C TYR A 307 26.92 11.42 -13.22
N PHE A 308 26.86 11.12 -14.51
CA PHE A 308 25.64 10.84 -15.24
C PHE A 308 25.96 9.88 -16.38
N ASP A 309 25.12 8.86 -16.54
CA ASP A 309 25.18 7.94 -17.67
C ASP A 309 23.77 7.51 -18.07
N SER A 310 23.65 6.94 -19.26
CA SER A 310 22.39 6.43 -19.79
C SER A 310 22.61 5.24 -20.70
N THR A 311 21.62 4.35 -20.76
CA THR A 311 21.60 3.23 -21.71
C THR A 311 20.18 3.01 -22.22
N MET A 312 20.07 2.28 -23.33
CA MET A 312 18.78 1.72 -23.75
C MET A 312 18.52 0.45 -22.92
N ALA A 313 17.26 0.25 -22.56
CA ALA A 313 16.77 -0.91 -21.83
C ALA A 313 15.44 -1.37 -22.43
N SER A 314 15.03 -2.59 -22.10
CA SER A 314 13.80 -3.22 -22.59
C SER A 314 13.18 -4.07 -21.50
N THR A 315 11.85 -4.02 -21.38
CA THR A 315 11.05 -4.92 -20.53
C THR A 315 9.76 -5.19 -21.32
N PRO A 316 9.85 -6.09 -22.31
CA PRO A 316 8.92 -6.11 -23.43
C PRO A 316 7.52 -6.50 -23.02
N GLU A 317 7.32 -7.44 -22.09
CA GLU A 317 5.99 -7.88 -21.70
C GLU A 317 5.57 -7.31 -20.33
N PRO A 318 4.26 -7.11 -20.08
CA PRO A 318 3.74 -6.78 -18.76
C PRO A 318 4.23 -7.75 -17.68
N GLY A 319 4.76 -7.20 -16.58
CA GLY A 319 5.31 -7.98 -15.48
C GLY A 319 6.76 -8.43 -15.66
N ASP A 320 7.36 -8.32 -16.86
CA ASP A 320 8.76 -8.66 -17.10
C ASP A 320 9.69 -7.77 -16.28
N THR A 321 10.81 -8.36 -15.87
CA THR A 321 11.94 -7.66 -15.24
C THR A 321 13.19 -7.86 -16.07
N ASP A 322 14.00 -6.82 -16.25
CA ASP A 322 15.30 -6.93 -16.91
C ASP A 322 16.39 -6.10 -16.21
N SER A 323 17.63 -6.54 -16.39
CA SER A 323 18.81 -5.89 -15.82
C SER A 323 19.25 -4.72 -16.69
N ILE A 324 19.44 -3.57 -16.06
CA ILE A 324 20.07 -2.40 -16.66
C ILE A 324 21.52 -2.38 -16.19
N VAL A 325 22.47 -2.36 -17.13
CA VAL A 325 23.88 -2.13 -16.85
C VAL A 325 24.32 -0.88 -17.59
N PHE A 326 24.81 0.10 -16.84
CA PHE A 326 25.29 1.35 -17.42
C PHE A 326 26.72 1.15 -17.94
N PRO A 327 27.04 1.59 -19.18
CA PRO A 327 28.32 1.29 -19.81
C PRO A 327 29.52 2.05 -19.21
N GLY A 328 29.27 3.20 -18.60
CA GLY A 328 30.29 4.02 -17.97
C GLY A 328 30.59 3.59 -16.53
N GLU A 329 31.72 4.09 -16.03
CA GLU A 329 32.12 3.95 -14.64
C GLU A 329 32.35 5.32 -14.01
N TRP A 330 32.03 5.45 -12.73
CA TRP A 330 32.36 6.61 -11.91
C TRP A 330 33.52 6.30 -10.99
N THR A 331 34.57 7.14 -11.02
CA THR A 331 35.68 7.07 -10.06
C THR A 331 35.54 8.21 -9.06
N PRO A 332 35.04 7.96 -7.84
CA PRO A 332 34.92 9.01 -6.84
C PRO A 332 36.29 9.46 -6.35
N THR A 333 36.43 10.76 -6.04
CA THR A 333 37.69 11.37 -5.57
C THR A 333 37.58 11.94 -4.16
N GLN A 334 36.40 11.95 -3.55
CA GLN A 334 36.14 12.55 -2.24
C GLN A 334 35.39 11.58 -1.33
N ASN A 335 35.86 11.43 -0.09
CA ASN A 335 35.17 10.65 0.94
C ASN A 335 33.99 11.46 1.49
N MET A 336 32.78 11.12 1.06
CA MET A 336 31.54 11.75 1.52
C MET A 336 30.33 10.89 1.18
N THR A 337 29.15 11.40 1.53
CA THR A 337 27.86 10.80 1.15
C THR A 337 27.38 11.40 -0.17
N TYR A 338 26.96 10.54 -1.08
CA TYR A 338 26.33 10.86 -2.34
C TYR A 338 24.93 10.26 -2.39
N ILE A 339 24.09 10.81 -3.26
CA ILE A 339 22.79 10.27 -3.62
C ILE A 339 22.93 9.67 -5.02
N VAL A 340 22.64 8.38 -5.16
CA VAL A 340 22.58 7.72 -6.45
C VAL A 340 21.11 7.57 -6.83
N GLU A 341 20.76 7.98 -8.03
CA GLU A 341 19.43 7.79 -8.59
C GLU A 341 19.56 7.00 -9.88
N VAL A 342 18.96 5.81 -9.90
CA VAL A 342 18.75 5.03 -11.12
C VAL A 342 17.29 5.19 -11.49
N PHE A 343 17.01 5.57 -12.74
CA PHE A 343 15.65 5.86 -13.15
C PHE A 343 15.39 5.59 -14.64
N THR A 344 14.15 5.30 -14.95
CA THR A 344 13.63 5.10 -16.30
C THR A 344 12.98 6.38 -16.84
N ARG A 345 12.86 6.45 -18.17
CA ARG A 345 12.03 7.43 -18.86
C ARG A 345 11.30 6.73 -20.00
N LEU A 346 10.02 6.49 -19.77
CA LEU A 346 9.08 6.01 -20.77
C LEU A 346 8.13 7.16 -21.16
N THR A 347 7.84 7.29 -22.45
CA THR A 347 6.85 8.27 -22.91
C THR A 347 5.46 7.72 -22.64
N GLY A 348 4.58 8.55 -22.06
CA GLY A 348 3.24 8.09 -21.66
C GLY A 348 3.23 7.27 -20.37
N ASP A 349 4.33 7.27 -19.61
CA ASP A 349 4.35 6.64 -18.29
C ASP A 349 3.29 7.25 -17.37
N VAL A 350 2.41 6.41 -16.81
CA VAL A 350 1.26 6.86 -16.02
C VAL A 350 1.52 6.85 -14.50
N PHE A 351 2.64 6.30 -14.03
CA PHE A 351 2.94 6.23 -12.59
C PHE A 351 4.40 6.58 -12.25
N PRO A 352 4.80 7.85 -12.40
CA PRO A 352 6.20 8.29 -12.26
C PRO A 352 6.80 8.13 -10.85
N ALA A 353 6.01 7.74 -9.85
CA ALA A 353 6.48 7.52 -8.49
C ALA A 353 7.34 6.25 -8.34
N ASN A 354 7.21 5.27 -9.25
CA ASN A 354 8.04 4.06 -9.28
C ASN A 354 9.26 4.16 -10.23
N ASP A 355 9.37 5.23 -11.02
CA ASP A 355 10.43 5.43 -12.03
C ASP A 355 11.84 5.43 -11.45
N THR A 356 12.01 5.78 -10.17
CA THR A 356 13.32 6.13 -9.60
C THR A 356 13.62 5.35 -8.33
N ALA A 357 14.68 4.55 -8.37
CA ALA A 357 15.35 4.09 -7.16
C ALA A 357 16.36 5.14 -6.69
N LYS A 358 16.24 5.58 -5.44
CA LYS A 358 17.12 6.56 -4.81
C LYS A 358 17.88 5.92 -3.65
N LEU A 359 19.20 5.97 -3.71
CA LEU A 359 20.10 5.25 -2.80
C LEU A 359 21.14 6.17 -2.18
N GLU A 360 21.51 5.86 -0.95
CA GLU A 360 22.66 6.48 -0.29
C GLU A 360 23.95 5.76 -0.71
N CYS A 361 24.94 6.50 -1.20
CA CYS A 361 26.27 5.98 -1.52
C CYS A 361 27.31 6.63 -0.62
N ARG A 362 28.01 5.83 0.19
CA ARG A 362 29.08 6.28 1.08
C ARG A 362 30.43 5.95 0.47
N VAL A 363 31.17 6.99 0.06
CA VAL A 363 32.54 6.84 -0.42
C VAL A 363 33.52 6.91 0.75
N LEU A 364 34.42 5.94 0.84
CA LEU A 364 35.45 5.89 1.87
C LEU A 364 36.80 5.38 1.34
N THR A 365 37.86 5.58 2.13
CA THR A 365 39.16 4.94 1.92
C THR A 365 39.28 3.73 2.85
N LEU A 366 39.91 2.66 2.39
CA LEU A 366 40.21 1.48 3.20
C LEU A 366 41.68 1.51 3.68
N PRO A 367 41.99 1.04 4.91
CA PRO A 367 41.04 0.62 5.95
C PRO A 367 40.21 1.80 6.49
N GLY A 368 38.92 1.56 6.77
CA GLY A 368 37.98 2.61 7.17
C GLY A 368 36.76 2.07 7.92
N VAL A 369 35.89 2.98 8.36
CA VAL A 369 34.66 2.66 9.10
C VAL A 369 33.47 2.75 8.14
N LEU A 370 32.71 1.67 8.01
CA LEU A 370 31.41 1.69 7.34
C LEU A 370 30.38 2.26 8.33
N SER A 371 29.74 3.36 7.95
CA SER A 371 28.72 4.01 8.79
C SER A 371 27.71 4.77 7.93
N TYR A 372 26.44 4.65 8.30
CA TYR A 372 25.36 5.51 7.83
C TYR A 372 25.05 6.65 8.83
N ASP A 373 25.68 6.62 10.00
CA ASP A 373 25.57 7.71 10.98
C ASP A 373 26.17 9.01 10.43
N LYS A 374 25.54 10.13 10.78
CA LYS A 374 25.98 11.49 10.42
C LYS A 374 26.58 12.25 11.59
N GLY A 375 26.75 11.61 12.76
CA GLY A 375 27.37 12.17 13.95
C GLY A 375 26.51 13.20 14.70
N VAL A 376 25.22 13.33 14.34
CA VAL A 376 24.27 14.25 14.97
C VAL A 376 22.97 13.49 15.23
N ALA A 377 22.49 13.54 16.47
CA ALA A 377 21.20 13.00 16.84
C ALA A 377 20.08 13.79 16.16
N ASP A 378 19.21 13.10 15.42
CA ASP A 378 18.13 13.72 14.64
C ASP A 378 16.78 13.01 14.81
N ALA A 379 16.77 11.69 14.96
CA ALA A 379 15.57 10.89 15.10
C ALA A 379 15.55 10.13 16.43
N PHE A 380 14.43 10.21 17.14
CA PHE A 380 14.13 9.34 18.27
C PHE A 380 13.53 8.05 17.73
N TYR A 381 14.11 6.93 18.10
CA TYR A 381 13.60 5.61 17.76
C TYR A 381 13.12 4.93 19.04
N TYR A 382 11.91 4.39 19.00
CA TYR A 382 11.34 3.58 20.07
C TYR A 382 10.87 2.25 19.50
N TRP A 383 11.22 1.15 20.16
CA TRP A 383 10.83 -0.20 19.75
C TRP A 383 10.00 -0.82 20.87
N ASN A 384 8.75 -1.16 20.57
CA ASN A 384 7.84 -1.85 21.48
C ASN A 384 7.57 -3.24 20.91
N GLY A 385 8.17 -4.28 21.51
CA GLY A 385 7.96 -5.67 21.09
C GLY A 385 9.25 -6.50 21.16
N GLU A 386 9.16 -7.77 20.73
CA GLU A 386 10.33 -8.64 20.59
C GLU A 386 11.21 -8.14 19.42
N GLY A 387 12.51 -7.94 19.63
CA GLY A 387 13.46 -7.50 18.59
C GLY A 387 14.16 -6.17 18.88
N GLY A 388 14.53 -5.44 17.83
CA GLY A 388 15.20 -4.14 17.90
C GLY A 388 15.64 -3.61 16.53
N TYR A 389 16.35 -2.48 16.54
CA TYR A 389 16.90 -1.87 15.31
C TYR A 389 18.25 -2.48 14.95
N GLY A 390 18.49 -2.66 13.66
CA GLY A 390 19.77 -3.11 13.13
C GLY A 390 20.08 -2.45 11.79
N ALA A 391 21.36 -2.27 11.52
CA ALA A 391 21.86 -1.83 10.21
C ALA A 391 22.69 -2.94 9.59
N ARG A 392 22.38 -3.31 8.34
CA ARG A 392 23.18 -4.24 7.55
C ARG A 392 24.25 -3.46 6.79
N PHE A 393 25.50 -3.91 6.91
CA PHE A 393 26.63 -3.37 6.16
C PHE A 393 27.15 -4.45 5.21
N VAL A 394 27.33 -4.09 3.93
CA VAL A 394 28.00 -4.93 2.95
C VAL A 394 29.33 -4.25 2.60
N PRO A 395 30.48 -4.81 3.04
CA PRO A 395 31.80 -4.33 2.65
C PRO A 395 31.94 -4.14 1.13
N PRO A 396 32.56 -3.03 0.68
CA PRO A 396 32.72 -2.75 -0.76
C PRO A 396 33.79 -3.60 -1.44
N VAL A 397 34.55 -4.39 -0.69
CA VAL A 397 35.64 -5.25 -1.18
C VAL A 397 35.60 -6.57 -0.44
N TYR A 398 35.78 -7.68 -1.17
CA TYR A 398 35.92 -9.02 -0.61
C TYR A 398 37.15 -9.74 -1.18
N PRO A 399 37.88 -10.53 -0.38
CA PRO A 399 37.70 -10.71 1.07
C PRO A 399 38.12 -9.47 1.87
N CYS A 400 37.53 -9.26 3.06
CA CYS A 400 37.92 -8.21 4.00
C CYS A 400 37.93 -8.71 5.45
N SER A 401 38.68 -8.02 6.32
CA SER A 401 38.70 -8.29 7.76
C SER A 401 37.93 -7.20 8.53
N ILE A 402 37.02 -7.62 9.40
CA ILE A 402 36.29 -6.72 10.32
C ILE A 402 37.05 -6.70 11.65
N THR A 403 37.57 -5.54 12.04
CA THR A 403 38.40 -5.39 13.24
C THR A 403 37.60 -4.98 14.48
N SER A 404 36.46 -4.32 14.30
CA SER A 404 35.58 -3.87 15.39
C SER A 404 34.17 -3.60 14.87
N ILE A 405 33.20 -3.68 15.77
CA ILE A 405 31.82 -3.25 15.56
C ILE A 405 31.48 -2.26 16.66
N ARG A 406 30.81 -1.16 16.33
CA ARG A 406 30.38 -0.14 17.29
C ARG A 406 28.91 0.19 17.04
N MET A 407 28.16 0.36 18.12
CA MET A 407 26.81 0.89 18.11
C MET A 407 26.84 2.26 18.81
N MET A 408 26.33 3.30 18.14
CA MET A 408 26.23 4.64 18.68
C MET A 408 24.75 4.90 18.98
N SER A 409 24.43 5.15 20.24
CA SER A 409 23.06 5.37 20.71
C SER A 409 23.05 6.39 21.84
N GLN A 410 22.07 7.27 21.84
CA GLN A 410 21.82 8.25 22.90
C GLN A 410 20.43 8.01 23.47
N SER A 411 20.34 7.78 24.77
CA SER A 411 19.08 7.57 25.49
C SER A 411 18.88 8.66 26.53
N ALA A 412 17.63 9.03 26.82
CA ALA A 412 17.32 9.85 27.99
C ALA A 412 17.38 9.05 29.32
N SER A 413 17.39 7.70 29.29
CA SER A 413 17.23 6.82 30.46
C SER A 413 18.20 5.62 30.56
N GLY A 414 19.23 5.55 29.72
CA GLY A 414 20.21 4.45 29.67
C GLY A 414 20.01 3.55 28.44
N VAL A 415 21.12 3.12 27.83
CA VAL A 415 21.13 2.11 26.75
C VAL A 415 21.58 0.81 27.40
N SER A 416 20.73 -0.23 27.38
CA SER A 416 21.09 -1.58 27.83
C SER A 416 21.53 -2.45 26.67
#